data_AF-A0AAD9UW21-F1
#
_entry.id   AF-A0AAD9UW21-F1
#
_cell.length_a   1.000
_cell.length_b   1.000
_cell.length_c   1.000
_cell.angle_alpha   90.00
_cell.angle_beta   90.00
_cell.angle_gamma   90.00
#
_symmetry.space_group_name_H-M   'P 1'
#
loop_
_entity.id
_entity.type
_entity.pdbx_description
1 polymer ?
#
loop_
_entity_poly.entity_id
_entity_poly.type
_entity_poly.pdbx_seq_one_letter_code
_entity_poly.pdbx_strand_id
1 'polypeptide(L)'
;MPVTIKALKKENSGLRTQVKALMTQIKNLQAKVDGTIVSESSHASTPPCSSAIEQSKSLEFLGLECDDLNNFRAFALREISAIKSTLEKIADKVKEHSLAIEEIQTYSYRFNVKPLGVPELSTRETALQTTTLRLAREEVMSRRTGISRVAPQVFGRPETSSLTNAMIVDHLTPKTQELFNSAKSFKVQHEFSYCWTKSGTVYLSRSEGSRPIKIKDLDDLQLLAQED
;
A
#
# COMPACT_ATOMS: atom_id res chain seq x y z
N MET A 1 15.97 84.02 -17.93
CA MET A 1 14.90 84.79 -17.27
C MET A 1 15.43 85.33 -15.94
N PRO A 2 15.48 86.66 -15.73
CA PRO A 2 16.08 87.22 -14.53
C PRO A 2 15.10 87.13 -13.36
N VAL A 3 15.44 86.32 -12.35
CA VAL A 3 14.66 86.23 -11.11
C VAL A 3 14.86 87.55 -10.35
N THR A 4 13.78 88.29 -10.12
CA THR A 4 13.86 89.59 -9.42
C THR A 4 14.15 89.35 -7.94
N ILE A 5 15.10 90.11 -7.37
CA ILE A 5 15.53 90.01 -5.96
C ILE A 5 14.34 90.05 -4.98
N LYS A 6 13.26 90.76 -5.33
CA LYS A 6 12.02 90.82 -4.55
C LYS A 6 11.30 89.46 -4.44
N ALA A 7 11.30 88.65 -5.51
CA ALA A 7 10.68 87.33 -5.52
C ALA A 7 11.45 86.37 -4.60
N LEU A 8 12.78 86.34 -4.72
CA LEU A 8 13.66 85.54 -3.85
C LEU A 8 13.52 85.93 -2.36
N LYS A 9 13.34 87.22 -2.06
CA LYS A 9 13.14 87.69 -0.68
C LYS A 9 11.79 87.23 -0.10
N LYS A 10 10.73 87.20 -0.92
CA LYS A 10 9.41 86.68 -0.53
C LYS A 10 9.47 85.17 -0.28
N GLU A 11 10.11 84.42 -1.17
CA GLU A 11 10.28 82.98 -1.01
C GLU A 11 11.10 82.62 0.23
N ASN A 12 12.19 83.33 0.49
CA ASN A 12 12.99 83.16 1.70
C ASN A 12 12.18 83.44 2.98
N SER A 13 11.30 84.45 2.97
CA SER A 13 10.41 84.71 4.11
C SER A 13 9.38 83.60 4.32
N GLY A 14 8.89 82.99 3.24
CA GLY A 14 8.00 81.83 3.28
C GLY A 14 8.70 80.60 3.88
N LEU A 15 9.90 80.27 3.39
CA LEU A 15 10.71 79.16 3.90
C LEU A 15 11.04 79.34 5.39
N ARG A 16 11.41 80.55 5.81
CA ARG A 16 11.63 80.86 7.24
C ARG A 16 10.40 80.63 8.11
N THR A 17 9.21 80.87 7.57
CA THR A 17 7.95 80.64 8.28
C THR A 17 7.65 79.14 8.40
N GLN A 18 7.86 78.38 7.34
CA GLN A 18 7.72 76.91 7.35
C GLN A 18 8.70 76.24 8.32
N VAL A 19 9.96 76.66 8.33
CA VAL A 19 10.98 76.14 9.25
C VAL A 19 10.59 76.41 10.71
N LYS A 20 10.07 77.60 11.01
CA LYS A 20 9.56 77.92 12.36
C LYS A 20 8.37 77.03 12.74
N ALA A 21 7.43 76.79 11.81
CA ALA A 21 6.29 75.92 12.07
C ALA A 21 6.73 74.48 12.37
N LEU A 22 7.64 73.91 11.56
CA LEU A 22 8.19 72.57 11.76
C LEU A 22 8.98 72.45 13.06
N MET A 23 9.79 73.46 13.42
CA MET A 23 10.46 73.51 14.72
C MET A 23 9.46 73.44 15.89
N THR A 24 8.32 74.11 15.76
CA THR A 24 7.29 74.11 16.80
C THR A 24 6.61 72.75 16.93
N GLN A 25 6.37 72.06 15.81
CA GLN A 25 5.82 70.70 15.80
C GLN A 25 6.79 69.68 16.38
N ILE A 26 8.08 69.74 16.02
CA ILE A 26 9.12 68.87 16.59
C ILE A 26 9.20 69.07 18.11
N LYS A 27 9.17 70.31 18.58
CA LYS A 27 9.18 70.60 20.03
C LYS A 27 7.96 70.04 20.75
N ASN A 28 6.78 70.06 20.12
CA ASN A 28 5.55 69.48 20.69
C ASN A 28 5.60 67.94 20.70
N LEU A 29 6.13 67.33 19.65
CA LEU A 29 6.36 65.88 19.59
C LEU A 29 7.37 65.43 20.63
N GLN A 30 8.47 66.18 20.82
CA GLN A 30 9.44 65.92 21.90
C GLN A 30 8.78 66.00 23.27
N ALA A 31 7.97 67.03 23.54
CA ALA A 31 7.24 67.14 24.81
C ALA A 31 6.25 65.97 25.04
N LYS A 32 5.62 65.44 23.98
CA LYS A 32 4.78 64.24 24.07
C LYS A 32 5.59 62.97 24.35
N VAL A 33 6.73 62.80 23.70
CA VAL A 33 7.63 61.64 23.92
C VAL A 33 8.21 61.69 25.33
N ASP A 34 8.70 62.84 25.79
CA ASP A 34 9.22 63.02 27.14
C ASP A 34 8.11 62.83 28.20
N GLY A 35 6.89 63.33 27.95
CA GLY A 35 5.74 63.08 28.83
C GLY A 35 5.33 61.61 28.93
N THR A 36 5.50 60.85 27.84
CA THR A 36 5.21 59.40 27.80
C THR A 36 6.32 58.61 28.52
N ILE A 37 7.59 59.00 28.37
CA ILE A 37 8.74 58.34 29.01
C ILE A 37 8.86 58.68 30.51
N VAL A 38 8.44 59.88 30.93
CA VAL A 38 8.45 60.27 32.36
C VAL A 38 7.34 59.58 33.14
N SER A 39 6.23 59.18 32.49
CA SER A 39 5.18 58.39 33.14
C SER A 39 5.58 56.90 33.33
N GLU A 40 6.61 56.41 32.65
CA GLU A 40 7.11 55.02 32.78
C GLU A 40 8.45 54.90 33.54
N SER A 41 9.18 55.99 33.80
CA SER A 41 10.55 55.92 34.37
C SER A 41 10.72 56.36 35.83
N SER A 42 9.67 56.82 36.52
CA SER A 42 9.75 57.23 37.93
C SER A 42 8.86 56.40 38.86
N HIS A 43 8.96 55.07 38.78
CA HIS A 43 8.53 54.19 39.86
C HIS A 43 9.50 53.03 40.04
N ALA A 44 10.62 53.33 40.70
CA ALA A 44 11.17 52.37 41.64
C ALA A 44 10.19 52.30 42.83
N SER A 45 9.57 51.14 43.05
CA SER A 45 8.63 50.82 44.14
C SER A 45 7.13 51.05 43.85
N THR A 46 6.56 50.34 42.88
CA THR A 46 5.13 49.98 42.91
C THR A 46 5.00 48.50 42.58
N PRO A 47 4.11 47.74 43.27
CA PRO A 47 3.91 46.33 42.97
C PRO A 47 3.47 46.22 41.50
N PRO A 48 3.92 45.20 40.75
CA PRO A 48 3.45 45.05 39.39
C PRO A 48 1.93 44.89 39.46
N CYS A 49 1.20 45.70 38.69
CA CYS A 49 -0.25 45.65 38.57
C CYS A 49 -0.69 44.17 38.47
N SER A 50 -1.60 43.70 39.34
CA SER A 50 -1.86 42.25 39.48
C SER A 50 -2.24 41.61 38.14
N SER A 51 -2.88 42.37 37.25
CA SER A 51 -3.25 41.97 35.90
C SER A 51 -2.07 41.56 35.01
N ALA A 52 -0.91 42.22 35.09
CA ALA A 52 0.26 41.88 34.27
C ALA A 52 0.96 40.61 34.78
N ILE A 53 0.98 40.42 36.11
CA ILE A 53 1.49 39.19 36.75
C ILE A 53 0.53 38.02 36.46
N GLU A 54 -0.78 38.26 36.54
CA GLU A 54 -1.82 37.27 36.25
C GLU A 54 -1.79 36.84 34.78
N GLN A 55 -1.64 37.78 33.84
CA GLN A 55 -1.46 37.46 32.41
C GLN A 55 -0.22 36.60 32.17
N SER A 56 0.89 36.91 32.84
CA SER A 56 2.13 36.13 32.72
C SER A 56 1.95 34.69 33.25
N LYS A 57 1.28 34.54 34.40
CA LYS A 57 0.96 33.21 34.97
C LYS A 57 -0.02 32.42 34.10
N SER A 58 -1.03 33.09 33.52
CA SER A 58 -1.95 32.45 32.58
C SER A 58 -1.25 31.99 31.29
N LEU A 59 -0.31 32.78 30.77
CA LEU A 59 0.51 32.39 29.63
C LEU A 59 1.44 31.22 29.96
N GLU A 60 2.05 31.21 31.14
CA GLU A 60 2.89 30.10 31.59
C GLU A 60 2.09 28.80 31.77
N PHE A 61 0.89 28.90 32.35
CA PHE A 61 -0.05 27.77 32.48
C PHE A 61 -0.44 27.19 31.11
N LEU A 62 -0.83 28.05 30.16
CA LEU A 62 -1.15 27.61 28.79
C LEU A 62 0.07 27.06 28.04
N GLY A 63 1.27 27.60 28.33
CA GLY A 63 2.53 27.09 27.80
C GLY A 63 2.80 25.66 28.25
N LEU A 64 2.61 25.37 29.55
CA LEU A 64 2.74 24.03 30.11
C LEU A 64 1.78 23.04 29.45
N GLU A 65 0.53 23.44 29.22
CA GLU A 65 -0.46 22.58 28.56
C GLU A 65 -0.14 22.35 27.07
N CYS A 66 0.43 23.35 26.39
CA CYS A 66 0.96 23.17 25.03
C CYS A 66 2.15 22.20 25.00
N ASP A 67 3.04 22.26 26.00
CA ASP A 67 4.17 21.34 26.11
C ASP A 67 3.71 19.91 26.42
N ASP A 68 2.74 19.74 27.31
CA ASP A 68 2.14 18.43 27.62
C ASP A 68 1.47 17.80 26.38
N LEU A 69 0.72 18.59 25.61
CA LEU A 69 0.12 18.12 24.35
C LEU A 69 1.18 17.76 23.31
N ASN A 70 2.27 18.54 23.21
CA ASN A 70 3.38 18.24 22.32
C ASN A 70 4.12 16.96 22.74
N ASN A 71 4.31 16.75 24.04
CA ASN A 71 4.89 15.54 24.61
C ASN A 71 4.01 14.32 24.33
N PHE A 72 2.69 14.43 24.51
CA PHE A 72 1.75 13.37 24.16
C PHE A 72 1.77 13.07 22.66
N ARG A 73 1.79 14.10 21.80
CA ARG A 73 1.92 13.93 20.35
C ARG A 73 3.21 13.18 20.00
N ALA A 74 4.33 13.55 20.59
CA ALA A 74 5.62 12.89 20.37
C ALA A 74 5.59 11.43 20.83
N PHE A 75 4.97 11.14 21.98
CA PHE A 75 4.78 9.79 22.49
C PHE A 75 3.89 8.96 21.55
N ALA A 76 2.73 9.48 21.15
CA ALA A 76 1.81 8.82 20.24
C ALA A 76 2.47 8.50 18.89
N LEU A 77 3.25 9.43 18.34
CA LEU A 77 4.01 9.18 17.10
C LEU A 77 5.06 8.09 17.27
N ARG A 78 5.74 8.03 18.42
CA ARG A 78 6.70 6.96 18.72
C ARG A 78 6.01 5.61 18.78
N GLU A 79 4.87 5.49 19.47
CA GLU A 79 4.10 4.25 19.55
C GLU A 79 3.56 3.82 18.19
N ILE A 80 3.03 4.76 17.39
CA ILE A 80 2.59 4.48 16.02
C ILE A 80 3.76 3.95 15.19
N SER A 81 4.94 4.56 15.30
CA SER A 81 6.15 4.08 14.61
C SER A 81 6.58 2.71 15.10
N ALA A 82 6.48 2.43 16.41
CA ALA A 82 6.81 1.14 16.99
C ALA A 82 5.87 0.05 16.46
N ILE A 83 4.55 0.29 16.51
CA ILE A 83 3.51 -0.62 15.99
C ILE A 83 3.69 -0.85 14.49
N LYS A 84 4.01 0.19 13.73
CA LYS A 84 4.30 0.05 12.30
C LYS A 84 5.46 -0.92 12.07
N SER A 85 6.55 -0.74 12.81
CA SER A 85 7.72 -1.61 12.67
C SER A 85 7.46 -3.06 13.12
N THR A 86 6.61 -3.28 14.13
CA THR A 86 6.24 -4.64 14.54
C THR A 86 5.32 -5.30 13.53
N LEU A 87 4.40 -4.53 12.92
CA LEU A 87 3.55 -5.01 11.85
C LEU A 87 4.35 -5.42 10.60
N GLU A 88 5.35 -4.62 10.21
CA GLU A 88 6.26 -4.97 9.11
C GLU A 88 6.98 -6.30 9.39
N LYS A 89 7.51 -6.49 10.61
CA LYS A 89 8.13 -7.77 11.01
C LYS A 89 7.16 -8.95 10.99
N ILE A 90 5.91 -8.75 11.41
CA ILE A 90 4.88 -9.80 11.36
C ILE A 90 4.54 -10.14 9.91
N ALA A 91 4.40 -9.14 9.04
CA ALA A 91 4.14 -9.35 7.62
C ALA A 91 5.27 -10.19 6.96
N ASP A 92 6.53 -9.89 7.28
CA ASP A 92 7.68 -10.65 6.79
C ASP A 92 7.64 -12.12 7.26
N LYS A 93 7.34 -12.36 8.54
CA LYS A 93 7.19 -13.72 9.07
C LYS A 93 6.03 -14.48 8.45
N VAL A 94 4.90 -13.82 8.22
CA VAL A 94 3.74 -14.44 7.54
C VAL A 94 4.13 -14.82 6.12
N LYS A 95 4.85 -13.96 5.40
CA LYS A 95 5.35 -14.26 4.05
C LYS A 95 6.30 -15.46 4.06
N GLU A 96 7.21 -15.54 5.02
CA GLU A 96 8.10 -16.69 5.21
C GLU A 96 7.30 -17.98 5.44
N HIS A 97 6.31 -17.96 6.33
CA HIS A 97 5.45 -19.11 6.59
C HIS A 97 4.62 -19.51 5.36
N SER A 98 4.09 -18.55 4.60
CA SER A 98 3.38 -18.82 3.35
C SER A 98 4.28 -19.56 2.35
N LEU A 99 5.52 -19.09 2.16
CA LEU A 99 6.48 -19.74 1.28
C LEU A 99 6.84 -21.15 1.75
N ALA A 100 7.04 -21.36 3.05
CA ALA A 100 7.32 -22.68 3.61
C ALA A 100 6.15 -23.66 3.41
N ILE A 101 4.91 -23.20 3.60
CA ILE A 101 3.71 -24.00 3.33
C ILE A 101 3.62 -24.37 1.85
N GLU A 102 3.88 -23.42 0.96
CA GLU A 102 3.89 -23.66 -0.48
C GLU A 102 4.94 -24.69 -0.89
N GLU A 103 6.13 -24.65 -0.29
CA GLU A 103 7.19 -25.63 -0.53
C GLU A 103 6.75 -27.04 -0.11
N ILE A 104 6.22 -27.19 1.11
CA ILE A 104 5.73 -28.47 1.64
C ILE A 104 4.61 -29.03 0.75
N GLN A 105 3.66 -28.18 0.36
CA GLN A 105 2.57 -28.56 -0.53
C GLN A 105 3.10 -28.95 -1.91
N THR A 106 4.02 -28.17 -2.47
CA THR A 106 4.61 -28.46 -3.78
C THR A 106 5.30 -29.82 -3.77
N TYR A 107 6.09 -30.12 -2.73
CA TYR A 107 6.73 -31.43 -2.56
C TYR A 107 5.70 -32.56 -2.50
N SER A 108 4.67 -32.42 -1.67
CA SER A 108 3.63 -33.44 -1.48
C SER A 108 2.81 -33.69 -2.76
N TYR A 109 2.50 -32.65 -3.52
CA TYR A 109 1.61 -32.71 -4.69
C TYR A 109 2.35 -33.01 -5.99
N ARG A 110 3.68 -32.85 -6.05
CA ARG A 110 4.51 -32.99 -7.26
C ARG A 110 4.25 -34.26 -8.08
N PHE A 111 3.99 -35.36 -7.40
CA PHE A 111 3.80 -36.66 -8.04
C PHE A 111 2.35 -37.18 -7.96
N ASN A 112 1.44 -36.35 -7.45
CA ASN A 112 0.05 -36.74 -7.29
C ASN A 112 -0.74 -36.40 -8.56
N VAL A 113 -1.56 -37.35 -9.01
CA VAL A 113 -2.54 -37.16 -10.07
C VAL A 113 -3.93 -37.23 -9.45
N LYS A 114 -4.87 -36.43 -9.98
CA LYS A 114 -6.25 -36.42 -9.51
C LYS A 114 -7.15 -37.03 -10.59
N PRO A 115 -7.70 -38.22 -10.38
CA PRO A 115 -8.79 -38.72 -11.20
C PRO A 115 -10.07 -37.93 -10.88
N LEU A 116 -10.80 -37.52 -11.89
CA LEU A 116 -12.08 -36.82 -11.82
C LEU A 116 -13.11 -37.61 -12.63
N GLY A 117 -14.36 -37.68 -12.16
CA GLY A 117 -15.43 -38.36 -12.89
C GLY A 117 -15.29 -39.88 -12.99
N VAL A 118 -14.36 -40.49 -12.25
CA VAL A 118 -14.22 -41.94 -12.12
C VAL A 118 -15.10 -42.39 -10.96
N PRO A 119 -16.05 -43.33 -11.17
CA PRO A 119 -16.90 -43.75 -10.07
C PRO A 119 -16.12 -44.70 -9.13
N GLU A 120 -16.46 -44.68 -7.84
CA GLU A 120 -15.72 -45.38 -6.78
C GLU A 120 -15.79 -46.91 -6.96
N LEU A 121 -14.65 -47.60 -6.83
CA LEU A 121 -14.52 -49.07 -6.98
C LEU A 121 -14.37 -49.79 -5.63
N SER A 122 -13.71 -49.16 -4.66
CA SER A 122 -13.60 -49.62 -3.28
C SER A 122 -13.49 -48.42 -2.35
N THR A 123 -13.87 -48.59 -1.08
CA THR A 123 -13.84 -47.53 -0.07
C THR A 123 -12.41 -47.09 0.29
N ARG A 124 -11.39 -47.92 0.02
CA ARG A 124 -9.95 -47.57 0.17
C ARG A 124 -9.08 -48.32 -0.83
N GLU A 125 -8.14 -47.60 -1.43
CA GLU A 125 -7.00 -48.19 -2.15
C GLU A 125 -5.91 -48.64 -1.16
N THR A 126 -5.12 -49.64 -1.56
CA THR A 126 -3.98 -50.12 -0.77
C THR A 126 -2.77 -49.21 -1.00
N ALA A 127 -1.94 -48.99 0.03
CA ALA A 127 -0.74 -48.14 -0.05
C ALA A 127 0.23 -48.50 -1.21
N LEU A 128 0.29 -49.79 -1.58
CA LEU A 128 1.07 -50.28 -2.72
C LEU A 128 0.53 -49.77 -4.06
N GLN A 129 -0.80 -49.75 -4.23
CA GLN A 129 -1.46 -49.24 -5.44
C GLN A 129 -1.19 -47.74 -5.60
N THR A 130 -1.29 -46.97 -4.52
CA THR A 130 -0.98 -45.54 -4.51
C THR A 130 0.50 -45.26 -4.86
N THR A 131 1.43 -46.07 -4.35
CA THR A 131 2.87 -45.90 -4.62
C THR A 131 3.22 -46.23 -6.06
N THR A 132 2.65 -47.29 -6.63
CA THR A 132 2.83 -47.66 -8.04
C THR A 132 2.32 -46.57 -8.98
N LEU A 133 1.16 -45.97 -8.68
CA LEU A 133 0.63 -44.83 -9.46
C LEU A 133 1.56 -43.62 -9.40
N ARG A 134 2.16 -43.34 -8.24
CA ARG A 134 3.12 -42.25 -8.06
C ARG A 134 4.36 -42.42 -8.94
N LEU A 135 4.90 -43.64 -9.01
CA LEU A 135 6.06 -43.97 -9.84
C LEU A 135 5.74 -43.94 -11.34
N ALA A 136 4.50 -44.28 -11.71
CA ALA A 136 4.04 -44.29 -13.10
C ALA A 136 3.47 -42.93 -13.58
N ARG A 137 3.59 -41.84 -12.80
CA ARG A 137 2.89 -40.56 -13.08
C ARG A 137 3.09 -40.06 -14.51
N GLU A 138 4.33 -39.99 -14.99
CA GLU A 138 4.61 -39.44 -16.34
C GLU A 138 3.95 -40.29 -17.44
N GLU A 139 3.98 -41.60 -17.29
CA GLU A 139 3.33 -42.52 -18.22
C GLU A 139 1.79 -42.40 -18.17
N VAL A 140 1.23 -42.30 -16.96
CA VAL A 140 -0.21 -42.05 -16.75
C VAL A 140 -0.63 -40.73 -17.40
N MET A 141 0.14 -39.66 -17.19
CA MET A 141 -0.16 -38.34 -17.74
C MET A 141 0.02 -38.26 -19.26
N SER A 142 0.90 -39.08 -19.84
CA SER A 142 1.03 -39.22 -21.30
C SER A 142 -0.20 -39.90 -21.92
N ARG A 143 -0.76 -40.91 -21.25
CA ARG A 143 -1.89 -41.70 -21.76
C ARG A 143 -3.27 -41.18 -21.32
N ARG A 144 -3.33 -40.12 -20.52
CA ARG A 144 -4.56 -39.63 -19.84
C ARG A 144 -5.75 -39.36 -20.75
N THR A 145 -5.52 -38.99 -22.02
CA THR A 145 -6.58 -38.67 -22.98
C THR A 145 -7.40 -39.89 -23.40
N GLY A 146 -6.89 -41.10 -23.16
CA GLY A 146 -7.56 -42.35 -23.49
C GLY A 146 -8.60 -42.81 -22.46
N ILE A 147 -8.61 -42.25 -21.25
CA ILE A 147 -9.42 -42.78 -20.14
C ILE A 147 -10.93 -42.78 -20.45
N SER A 148 -11.43 -41.73 -21.12
CA SER A 148 -12.85 -41.62 -21.47
C SER A 148 -13.29 -42.59 -22.58
N ARG A 149 -12.32 -43.23 -23.26
CA ARG A 149 -12.56 -44.21 -24.34
C ARG A 149 -12.49 -45.66 -23.84
N VAL A 150 -12.09 -45.89 -22.59
CA VAL A 150 -11.98 -47.25 -22.05
C VAL A 150 -13.37 -47.78 -21.70
N ALA A 151 -13.65 -49.01 -22.14
CA ALA A 151 -14.90 -49.68 -21.84
C ALA A 151 -15.00 -49.96 -20.33
N PRO A 152 -16.11 -49.58 -19.64
CA PRO A 152 -16.28 -49.78 -18.20
C PRO A 152 -16.11 -51.22 -17.74
N GLN A 153 -16.41 -52.18 -18.61
CA GLN A 153 -16.31 -53.63 -18.39
C GLN A 153 -14.87 -54.06 -18.06
N VAL A 154 -13.86 -53.34 -18.59
CA VAL A 154 -12.44 -53.58 -18.28
C VAL A 154 -12.16 -53.40 -16.79
N PHE A 155 -12.96 -52.59 -16.10
CA PHE A 155 -12.88 -52.34 -14.66
C PHE A 155 -13.97 -53.06 -13.85
N GLY A 156 -14.64 -54.06 -14.44
CA GLY A 156 -15.71 -54.81 -13.78
C GLY A 156 -17.00 -54.02 -13.57
N ARG A 157 -17.25 -52.95 -14.35
CA ARG A 157 -18.49 -52.17 -14.30
C ARG A 157 -19.54 -52.65 -15.30
N PRO A 158 -20.84 -52.50 -14.97
CA PRO A 158 -21.93 -52.74 -15.92
C PRO A 158 -21.90 -51.70 -17.05
N GLU A 159 -22.38 -52.08 -18.24
CA GLU A 159 -22.37 -51.26 -19.47
C GLU A 159 -23.10 -49.92 -19.33
N THR A 160 -23.96 -49.80 -18.32
CA THR A 160 -24.72 -48.60 -17.98
C THR A 160 -23.86 -47.46 -17.41
N SER A 161 -22.62 -47.75 -16.98
CA SER A 161 -21.71 -46.77 -16.40
C SER A 161 -20.97 -46.02 -17.50
N SER A 162 -21.19 -44.71 -17.68
CA SER A 162 -20.41 -43.94 -18.66
C SER A 162 -19.14 -43.35 -18.06
N LEU A 163 -18.00 -43.48 -18.75
CA LEU A 163 -16.72 -42.85 -18.40
C LEU A 163 -16.41 -41.61 -19.25
N THR A 164 -17.39 -41.07 -19.98
CA THR A 164 -17.20 -39.89 -20.86
C THR A 164 -16.65 -38.66 -20.12
N ASN A 165 -17.02 -38.50 -18.86
CA ASN A 165 -16.56 -37.40 -18.00
C ASN A 165 -15.30 -37.73 -17.19
N ALA A 166 -14.73 -38.93 -17.35
CA ALA A 166 -13.53 -39.32 -16.62
C ALA A 166 -12.32 -38.54 -17.15
N MET A 167 -11.54 -37.96 -16.25
CA MET A 167 -10.33 -37.21 -16.57
C MET A 167 -9.23 -37.48 -15.53
N ILE A 168 -7.97 -37.45 -15.96
CA ILE A 168 -6.82 -37.43 -15.05
C ILE A 168 -6.13 -36.09 -15.21
N VAL A 169 -6.00 -35.35 -14.11
CA VAL A 169 -5.37 -34.03 -14.08
C VAL A 169 -4.23 -33.98 -13.07
N ASP A 170 -3.37 -32.96 -13.20
CA ASP A 170 -2.38 -32.66 -12.18
C ASP A 170 -3.07 -32.36 -10.85
N HIS A 171 -2.56 -32.91 -9.75
CA HIS A 171 -2.99 -32.49 -8.43
C HIS A 171 -2.26 -31.20 -8.07
N LEU A 172 -2.94 -30.06 -8.24
CA LEU A 172 -2.35 -28.74 -8.01
C LEU A 172 -2.43 -28.36 -6.53
N THR A 173 -1.46 -27.57 -6.04
CA THR A 173 -1.55 -26.94 -4.71
C THR A 173 -2.72 -25.95 -4.67
N PRO A 174 -3.29 -25.64 -3.49
CA PRO A 174 -4.38 -24.66 -3.37
C PRO A 174 -4.09 -23.33 -4.07
N LYS A 175 -2.89 -22.76 -3.85
CA LYS A 175 -2.45 -21.53 -4.51
C LYS A 175 -2.42 -21.66 -6.03
N THR A 176 -1.91 -22.77 -6.56
CA THR A 176 -1.89 -22.98 -8.02
C THR A 176 -3.29 -23.24 -8.57
N GLN A 177 -4.21 -23.83 -7.80
CA GLN A 177 -5.62 -23.97 -8.21
C GLN A 177 -6.29 -22.61 -8.34
N GLU A 178 -6.09 -21.72 -7.36
CA GLU A 178 -6.58 -20.34 -7.42
C GLU A 178 -6.01 -19.61 -8.63
N LEU A 179 -4.69 -19.69 -8.85
CA LEU A 179 -4.03 -19.10 -10.01
C LEU A 179 -4.59 -19.66 -11.33
N PHE A 180 -4.82 -20.97 -11.41
CA PHE A 180 -5.36 -21.61 -12.62
C PHE A 180 -6.80 -21.18 -12.88
N ASN A 181 -7.61 -21.00 -11.84
CA ASN A 181 -8.97 -20.50 -11.97
C ASN A 181 -8.96 -19.03 -12.46
N SER A 182 -8.10 -18.20 -11.89
CA SER A 182 -7.91 -16.82 -12.35
C SER A 182 -7.43 -16.77 -13.81
N ALA A 183 -6.47 -17.62 -14.19
CA ALA A 183 -6.00 -17.72 -15.57
C ALA A 183 -7.07 -18.23 -16.54
N LYS A 184 -8.01 -19.08 -16.10
CA LYS A 184 -9.17 -19.48 -16.92
C LYS A 184 -10.14 -18.33 -17.13
N SER A 185 -10.42 -17.54 -16.11
CA SER A 185 -11.26 -16.34 -16.24
C SER A 185 -10.59 -15.33 -17.18
N PHE A 186 -9.29 -15.11 -17.01
CA PHE A 186 -8.47 -14.26 -17.88
C PHE A 186 -8.50 -14.73 -19.34
N LYS A 187 -8.37 -16.04 -19.57
CA LYS A 187 -8.48 -16.65 -20.89
C LYS A 187 -9.78 -16.26 -21.59
N VAL A 188 -10.92 -16.32 -20.88
CA VAL A 188 -12.23 -15.96 -21.43
C VAL A 188 -12.33 -14.47 -21.70
N GLN A 189 -11.82 -13.64 -20.78
CA GLN A 189 -11.89 -12.19 -20.87
C GLN A 189 -11.03 -11.61 -22.00
N HIS A 190 -9.85 -12.18 -22.24
CA HIS A 190 -8.88 -11.70 -23.24
C HIS A 190 -8.79 -12.64 -24.47
N GLU A 191 -9.81 -13.48 -24.67
CA GLU A 191 -9.97 -14.35 -25.86
C GLU A 191 -8.75 -15.27 -26.18
N PHE A 192 -8.04 -15.75 -25.16
CA PHE A 192 -6.99 -16.74 -25.36
C PHE A 192 -7.59 -18.09 -25.79
N SER A 193 -6.95 -18.80 -26.72
CA SER A 193 -7.46 -20.10 -27.19
C SER A 193 -7.30 -21.22 -26.15
N TYR A 194 -6.19 -21.22 -25.39
CA TYR A 194 -5.85 -22.35 -24.51
C TYR A 194 -5.34 -21.91 -23.13
N CYS A 195 -5.72 -22.68 -22.10
CA CYS A 195 -5.23 -22.57 -20.73
C CYS A 195 -5.12 -23.98 -20.14
N TRP A 196 -3.94 -24.37 -19.67
CA TRP A 196 -3.70 -25.71 -19.12
C TRP A 196 -2.61 -25.70 -18.05
N THR A 197 -2.50 -26.82 -17.34
CA THR A 197 -1.42 -27.06 -16.40
C THR A 197 -0.52 -28.20 -16.84
N LYS A 198 0.78 -28.06 -16.53
CA LYS A 198 1.77 -29.12 -16.72
C LYS A 198 2.75 -29.10 -15.56
N SER A 199 2.79 -30.19 -14.79
CA SER A 199 3.68 -30.39 -13.65
C SER A 199 3.58 -29.25 -12.65
N GLY A 200 2.35 -28.85 -12.32
CA GLY A 200 2.07 -27.78 -11.36
C GLY A 200 2.29 -26.36 -11.89
N THR A 201 2.67 -26.18 -13.15
CA THR A 201 2.81 -24.86 -13.77
C THR A 201 1.62 -24.54 -14.66
N VAL A 202 1.11 -23.31 -14.59
CA VAL A 202 0.00 -22.81 -15.42
C VAL A 202 0.56 -22.19 -16.70
N TYR A 203 -0.09 -22.51 -17.83
CA TYR A 203 0.25 -21.99 -19.15
C TYR A 203 -0.96 -21.40 -19.87
N LEU A 204 -0.74 -20.31 -20.58
CA LEU A 204 -1.69 -19.66 -21.49
C LEU A 204 -1.13 -19.63 -22.91
N SER A 205 -1.98 -19.71 -23.92
CA SER A 205 -1.59 -19.57 -25.34
C SER A 205 -2.69 -18.86 -26.11
N ARG A 206 -2.32 -17.88 -26.94
CA ARG A 206 -3.26 -17.08 -27.74
C ARG A 206 -3.88 -17.90 -28.86
N SER A 207 -3.09 -18.71 -29.56
CA SER A 207 -3.53 -19.54 -30.69
C SER A 207 -2.83 -20.90 -30.73
N GLU A 208 -3.31 -21.77 -31.63
CA GLU A 208 -2.74 -23.10 -31.91
C GLU A 208 -1.43 -22.92 -32.71
N GLY A 209 -0.33 -22.65 -31.99
CA GLY A 209 0.99 -22.40 -32.59
C GLY A 209 1.74 -21.22 -31.97
N SER A 210 1.05 -20.36 -31.20
CA SER A 210 1.74 -19.32 -30.43
C SER A 210 2.57 -19.92 -29.30
N ARG A 211 3.65 -19.24 -28.92
CA ARG A 211 4.49 -19.67 -27.81
C ARG A 211 3.68 -19.69 -26.50
N PRO A 212 3.67 -20.80 -25.75
CA PRO A 212 3.01 -20.85 -24.45
C PRO A 212 3.64 -19.86 -23.47
N ILE A 213 2.80 -19.06 -22.83
CA ILE A 213 3.16 -18.11 -21.79
C ILE A 213 3.02 -18.81 -20.45
N LYS A 214 4.10 -18.83 -19.67
CA LYS A 214 4.11 -19.42 -18.32
C LYS A 214 3.67 -18.36 -17.32
N ILE A 215 2.65 -18.69 -16.52
CA ILE A 215 2.12 -17.83 -15.46
C ILE A 215 2.58 -18.37 -14.11
N LYS A 216 3.28 -17.53 -13.34
CA LYS A 216 3.80 -17.86 -12.01
C LYS A 216 2.93 -17.29 -10.90
N ASP A 217 2.40 -16.09 -11.10
CA ASP A 217 1.62 -15.36 -10.12
C ASP A 217 0.51 -14.53 -10.79
N LEU A 218 -0.27 -13.81 -9.97
CA LEU A 218 -1.33 -12.93 -10.44
C LEU A 218 -0.78 -11.68 -11.14
N ASP A 219 0.44 -11.26 -10.80
CA ASP A 219 1.08 -10.07 -11.37
C ASP A 219 1.42 -10.32 -12.85
N ASP A 220 1.85 -11.53 -13.21
CA ASP A 220 2.03 -11.95 -14.60
C ASP A 220 0.75 -11.75 -15.44
N LEU A 221 -0.43 -12.01 -14.88
CA LEU A 221 -1.71 -11.79 -15.58
C LEU A 221 -2.02 -10.30 -15.73
N GLN A 222 -1.66 -9.48 -14.75
CA GLN A 222 -1.84 -8.02 -14.82
C GLN A 222 -0.92 -7.39 -15.86
N LEU A 223 0.33 -7.85 -15.96
CA LEU A 223 1.27 -7.39 -16.98
C LEU A 223 0.75 -7.72 -18.38
N LEU A 224 0.23 -8.94 -18.59
CA LEU A 224 -0.36 -9.33 -19.86
C LEU A 224 -1.60 -8.51 -20.23
N ALA A 225 -2.38 -8.06 -19.24
CA ALA A 225 -3.51 -7.17 -19.48
C ALA A 225 -3.10 -5.75 -19.91
N GLN A 226 -1.86 -5.33 -19.61
CA GLN A 226 -1.34 -4.01 -19.97
C GLN A 226 -0.65 -4.00 -21.35
N GLU A 227 -0.23 -5.16 -21.85
CA GLU A 227 0.41 -5.30 -23.16
C GLU A 227 -0.59 -5.42 -24.33
N ASP A 228 -1.87 -5.64 -24.05
CA ASP A 228 -2.98 -5.67 -25.01
C ASP A 228 -3.71 -4.31 -25.08
#